data_AF-A6G3Y8-F1
#
_entry.id   AF-A6G3Y8-F1
#
_cell.length_a   1.000
_cell.length_b   1.000
_cell.length_c   1.000
_cell.angle_alpha   90.00
_cell.angle_beta   90.00
_cell.angle_gamma   90.00
#
_symmetry.space_group_name_H-M   'P 1'
#
loop_
_entity.id
_entity.type
_entity.pdbx_description
1 polymer ?
#
loop_
_entity_poly.entity_id
_entity_poly.type
_entity_poly.pdbx_seq_one_letter_code
_entity_poly.pdbx_strand_id
1 'polypeptide(L)'
;MHLSGRCSRLYVSLTHDHFCVVDDGPGLEPSEVLDQLETHHKKRTRQGDRAHAHVIGTGMGLAMINALARRLEFELRRAGEVRRWVFEGTVLVSENELVGACDDSGTTLRVWPDASLMREPLPSRAELSAVLEKVHWLCPALRVELDGRRFSGEAGLAAWIRRQPEWDGSPVETLELVDGARGARVGLAWAWLDEPCVARQAAFVNLRETPRGSHMDALLEGLAARYGVSPAMARRRVLALVSVVLEEPRYDSPTREVLAQPELGAWIEASL
;
A
#
# COMPACT_ATOMS: atom_id res chain seq x y z
N MET A 1 -4.34 -4.78 5.64
CA MET A 1 -4.32 -6.19 6.10
C MET A 1 -3.04 -6.93 5.75
N HIS A 2 -2.51 -6.80 4.52
CA HIS A 2 -1.26 -7.49 4.16
C HIS A 2 -0.04 -7.07 5.00
N LEU A 3 0.11 -5.77 5.28
CA LEU A 3 1.24 -5.25 6.06
C LEU A 3 1.35 -5.84 7.48
N SER A 4 0.24 -6.32 8.05
CA SER A 4 0.19 -7.04 9.34
C SER A 4 0.32 -8.56 9.23
N GLY A 5 0.58 -9.09 8.02
CA GLY A 5 0.81 -10.50 7.73
C GLY A 5 -0.45 -11.36 7.67
N ARG A 6 -1.64 -10.75 7.56
CA ARG A 6 -2.93 -11.45 7.69
C ARG A 6 -3.75 -11.51 6.41
N CYS A 7 -3.20 -11.09 5.29
CA CYS A 7 -3.82 -11.15 3.96
C CYS A 7 -2.75 -11.58 2.97
N SER A 8 -3.03 -12.61 2.18
CA SER A 8 -2.14 -13.22 1.21
C SER A 8 -2.58 -13.03 -0.24
N ARG A 9 -3.82 -12.57 -0.46
CA ARG A 9 -4.41 -12.36 -1.78
C ARG A 9 -5.15 -11.03 -1.86
N LEU A 10 -4.91 -10.32 -2.96
CA LEU A 10 -5.66 -9.16 -3.40
C LEU A 10 -6.12 -9.41 -4.83
N TYR A 11 -7.42 -9.47 -5.04
CA TYR A 11 -8.05 -9.62 -6.35
C TYR A 11 -8.83 -8.35 -6.67
N VAL A 12 -8.59 -7.81 -7.86
CA VAL A 12 -9.32 -6.66 -8.40
C VAL A 12 -9.95 -7.06 -9.72
N SER A 13 -11.19 -6.65 -9.95
CA SER A 13 -11.83 -6.77 -11.26
C SER A 13 -12.52 -5.50 -11.66
N LEU A 14 -12.56 -5.25 -12.97
CA LEU A 14 -13.18 -4.08 -13.58
C LEU A 14 -14.13 -4.51 -14.69
N THR A 15 -15.40 -4.14 -14.55
CA THR A 15 -16.42 -4.27 -15.59
C THR A 15 -16.66 -2.91 -16.27
N HIS A 16 -17.72 -2.83 -17.08
CA HIS A 16 -18.13 -1.58 -17.73
C HIS A 16 -18.83 -0.60 -16.78
N ASP A 17 -19.27 -1.05 -15.60
CA ASP A 17 -20.14 -0.28 -14.69
C ASP A 17 -19.66 -0.24 -13.23
N HIS A 18 -18.76 -1.16 -12.83
CA HIS A 18 -18.23 -1.21 -11.47
C HIS A 18 -16.80 -1.74 -11.43
N PHE A 19 -16.15 -1.50 -10.29
CA PHE A 19 -14.96 -2.24 -9.90
C PHE A 19 -15.22 -3.01 -8.62
N CYS A 20 -14.47 -4.10 -8.44
CA CYS A 20 -14.53 -4.94 -7.27
C CYS A 20 -13.13 -5.16 -6.71
N VAL A 21 -12.99 -5.07 -5.40
CA VAL A 21 -11.76 -5.39 -4.66
C VAL A 21 -12.09 -6.48 -3.65
N VAL A 22 -11.30 -7.55 -3.66
CA VAL A 22 -11.44 -8.71 -2.79
C VAL A 22 -10.12 -9.00 -2.11
N ASP A 23 -10.16 -9.17 -0.78
CA ASP A 23 -9.03 -9.67 0.00
C ASP A 23 -9.43 -10.92 0.81
N ASP A 24 -8.43 -11.68 1.21
CA ASP A 24 -8.51 -12.85 2.11
C ASP A 24 -8.08 -12.51 3.55
N GLY A 25 -8.17 -11.24 3.93
CA GLY A 25 -7.88 -10.79 5.28
C GLY A 25 -8.91 -11.27 6.30
N PRO A 26 -8.70 -10.95 7.59
CA PRO A 26 -9.66 -11.29 8.64
C PRO A 26 -10.96 -10.46 8.59
N GLY A 27 -11.04 -9.47 7.68
CA GLY A 27 -12.15 -8.53 7.58
C GLY A 27 -12.25 -7.56 8.77
N LEU A 28 -13.23 -6.65 8.71
CA LEU A 28 -13.59 -5.76 9.81
C LEU A 28 -14.43 -6.50 10.87
N GLU A 29 -14.57 -5.96 12.07
CA GLU A 29 -15.68 -6.39 12.94
C GLU A 29 -17.00 -5.91 12.32
N PRO A 30 -18.08 -6.71 12.31
CA PRO A 30 -19.38 -6.28 11.78
C PRO A 30 -19.86 -4.93 12.36
N SER A 31 -19.59 -4.68 13.64
CA SER A 31 -19.94 -3.44 14.33
C SER A 31 -19.16 -2.21 13.84
N GLU A 32 -18.04 -2.39 13.15
CA GLU A 32 -17.20 -1.31 12.62
C GLU A 32 -17.56 -0.97 11.16
N VAL A 33 -18.36 -1.79 10.48
CA VAL A 33 -18.57 -1.66 9.02
C VAL A 33 -19.27 -0.36 8.66
N LEU A 34 -20.41 -0.06 9.30
CA LEU A 34 -21.15 1.19 9.04
C LEU A 34 -20.31 2.41 9.39
N ASP A 35 -19.61 2.33 10.52
CA ASP A 35 -18.69 3.38 10.94
C ASP A 35 -17.71 3.67 9.79
N GLN A 36 -17.04 2.66 9.23
CA GLN A 36 -16.07 2.82 8.16
C GLN A 36 -16.67 3.28 6.81
N LEU A 37 -17.93 2.95 6.53
CA LEU A 37 -18.63 3.29 5.27
C LEU A 37 -19.39 4.61 5.31
N GLU A 38 -19.73 5.13 6.49
CA GLU A 38 -20.53 6.35 6.64
C GLU A 38 -19.75 7.47 7.33
N THR A 39 -18.87 7.10 8.26
CA THR A 39 -18.25 8.04 9.18
C THR A 39 -16.79 8.27 8.84
N HIS A 40 -16.36 9.53 8.99
CA HIS A 40 -14.94 9.88 9.00
C HIS A 40 -14.27 9.24 10.22
N HIS A 41 -13.43 8.24 10.01
CA HIS A 41 -12.58 7.71 11.07
C HIS A 41 -11.33 8.53 11.28
N LYS A 42 -11.24 9.12 12.47
CA LYS A 42 -9.97 9.57 13.06
C LYS A 42 -9.35 8.51 13.96
N LYS A 43 -10.09 7.42 14.27
CA LYS A 43 -9.64 6.38 15.20
C LYS A 43 -8.94 5.24 14.45
N ARG A 44 -7.80 4.83 15.01
CA ARG A 44 -6.98 3.70 14.56
C ARG A 44 -7.78 2.40 14.69
N THR A 45 -7.86 1.59 13.64
CA THR A 45 -8.32 0.20 13.79
C THR A 45 -7.15 -0.61 14.36
N ARG A 46 -7.26 -1.07 15.61
CA ARG A 46 -6.27 -1.94 16.26
C ARG A 46 -6.92 -3.29 16.51
N GLN A 47 -6.42 -4.35 15.89
CA GLN A 47 -6.89 -5.71 16.14
C GLN A 47 -5.74 -6.50 16.78
N GLY A 48 -5.70 -6.52 18.12
CA GLY A 48 -4.65 -7.15 18.94
C GLY A 48 -3.38 -6.29 19.13
N ASP A 49 -2.22 -6.94 19.12
CA ASP A 49 -0.89 -6.34 19.35
C ASP A 49 -0.25 -5.70 18.11
N ARG A 50 -0.98 -5.58 17.00
CA ARG A 50 -0.43 -5.06 15.73
C ARG A 50 -1.36 -4.02 15.11
N ALA A 51 -0.85 -2.80 14.89
CA ALA A 51 -1.62 -1.75 14.21
C ALA A 51 -1.97 -2.10 12.76
N HIS A 52 -3.14 -1.62 12.32
CA HIS A 52 -3.44 -1.46 10.91
C HIS A 52 -2.76 -0.18 10.41
N ALA A 53 -1.79 -0.34 9.52
CA ALA A 53 -1.26 0.79 8.76
C ALA A 53 -2.31 1.30 7.76
N HIS A 54 -2.80 2.53 7.96
CA HIS A 54 -3.66 3.21 6.99
C HIS A 54 -2.82 3.67 5.79
N VAL A 55 -3.01 3.02 4.64
CA VAL A 55 -2.35 3.36 3.36
C VAL A 55 -2.78 4.76 2.86
N ILE A 56 -4.03 5.13 3.14
CA ILE A 56 -4.58 6.47 2.88
C ILE A 56 -4.83 7.10 4.25
N GLY A 57 -4.06 8.14 4.53
CA GLY A 57 -3.87 8.69 5.85
C GLY A 57 -5.06 9.32 6.55
N THR A 58 -6.14 9.54 5.82
CA THR A 58 -7.40 10.03 6.35
C THR A 58 -8.30 8.80 6.39
N GLY A 59 -8.84 8.42 7.56
CA GLY A 59 -9.82 7.34 7.65
C GLY A 59 -11.18 7.69 7.00
N MET A 60 -11.13 8.43 5.90
CA MET A 60 -12.22 8.75 4.98
C MET A 60 -12.31 7.75 3.82
N GLY A 61 -11.39 6.76 3.73
CA GLY A 61 -11.20 5.94 2.53
C GLY A 61 -12.48 5.31 2.00
N LEU A 62 -13.16 4.49 2.79
CA LEU A 62 -14.37 3.81 2.37
C LEU A 62 -15.61 4.72 2.37
N ALA A 63 -15.73 5.65 3.32
CA ALA A 63 -16.83 6.61 3.36
C ALA A 63 -16.86 7.56 2.14
N MET A 64 -15.70 8.01 1.67
CA MET A 64 -15.61 8.82 0.45
C MET A 64 -15.98 8.00 -0.79
N ILE A 65 -15.51 6.75 -0.85
CA ILE A 65 -15.87 5.83 -1.94
C ILE A 65 -17.39 5.60 -1.95
N ASN A 66 -18.02 5.43 -0.78
CA ASN A 66 -19.47 5.32 -0.64
C ASN A 66 -20.19 6.58 -1.13
N ALA A 67 -19.75 7.77 -0.69
CA ALA A 67 -20.35 9.04 -1.08
C ALA A 67 -20.25 9.35 -2.59
N LEU A 68 -19.26 8.78 -3.28
CA LEU A 68 -19.06 8.93 -4.73
C LEU A 68 -19.69 7.79 -5.55
N ALA A 69 -20.31 6.81 -4.89
CA ALA A 69 -20.93 5.67 -5.52
C ALA A 69 -22.43 5.90 -5.70
N ARG A 70 -22.98 5.48 -6.84
CA ARG A 70 -24.43 5.32 -7.00
C ARG A 70 -24.94 4.06 -6.31
N ARG A 71 -24.08 3.04 -6.20
CA ARG A 71 -24.33 1.82 -5.41
C ARG A 71 -23.01 1.31 -4.84
N LEU A 72 -23.02 0.86 -3.60
CA LEU A 72 -21.89 0.20 -2.97
C LEU A 72 -22.38 -1.08 -2.27
N GLU A 73 -21.67 -2.18 -2.50
CA GLU A 73 -21.87 -3.42 -1.75
C GLU A 73 -20.59 -3.76 -0.99
N PHE A 74 -20.76 -4.06 0.29
CA PHE A 74 -19.70 -4.52 1.16
C PHE A 74 -20.07 -5.89 1.71
N GLU A 75 -19.23 -6.89 1.46
CA GLU A 75 -19.41 -8.24 2.00
C GLU A 75 -18.25 -8.58 2.93
N LEU A 76 -18.61 -9.17 4.06
CA LEU A 76 -17.69 -9.69 5.05
C LEU A 76 -17.86 -11.22 5.12
N ARG A 77 -16.79 -11.95 4.84
CA ARG A 77 -16.70 -13.40 5.08
C ARG A 77 -15.99 -13.60 6.41
N ARG A 78 -16.68 -14.11 7.41
CA ARG A 78 -16.14 -14.28 8.76
C ARG A 78 -16.98 -15.24 9.59
N ALA A 79 -16.31 -16.06 10.40
CA ALA A 79 -16.95 -16.92 11.41
C ALA A 79 -18.05 -17.83 10.85
N GLY A 80 -17.87 -18.34 9.63
CA GLY A 80 -18.84 -19.23 8.98
C GLY A 80 -19.90 -18.53 8.13
N GLU A 81 -19.95 -17.19 8.17
CA GLU A 81 -21.04 -16.40 7.58
C GLU A 81 -20.53 -15.40 6.53
N VAL A 82 -21.33 -15.19 5.49
CA VAL A 82 -21.21 -14.06 4.58
C VAL A 82 -22.28 -13.03 4.93
N ARG A 83 -21.84 -11.87 5.41
CA ARG A 83 -22.71 -10.75 5.76
C ARG A 83 -22.54 -9.60 4.77
N ARG A 84 -23.64 -8.95 4.38
CA ARG A 84 -23.64 -7.90 3.35
C ARG A 84 -24.26 -6.60 3.84
N TRP A 85 -23.67 -5.49 3.42
CA TRP A 85 -24.22 -4.14 3.49
C TRP A 85 -24.35 -3.58 2.08
N VAL A 86 -25.45 -2.89 1.83
CA VAL A 86 -25.78 -2.32 0.53
C VAL A 86 -26.22 -0.87 0.67
N PHE A 87 -25.59 0.01 -0.08
CA PHE A 87 -25.94 1.41 -0.21
C PHE A 87 -26.42 1.72 -1.62
N GLU A 88 -27.46 2.55 -1.74
CA GLU A 88 -27.88 3.23 -2.97
C GLU A 88 -27.66 4.73 -2.76
N GLY A 89 -26.69 5.30 -3.49
CA GLY A 89 -26.08 6.57 -3.12
C GLY A 89 -25.48 6.48 -1.71
N THR A 90 -25.83 7.44 -0.86
CA THR A 90 -25.45 7.46 0.56
C THR A 90 -26.49 6.80 1.48
N VAL A 91 -27.55 6.18 0.94
CA VAL A 91 -28.63 5.58 1.72
C VAL A 91 -28.38 4.09 1.91
N LEU A 92 -28.29 3.65 3.16
CA LEU A 92 -28.23 2.23 3.52
C LEU A 92 -29.58 1.56 3.24
N VAL A 93 -29.60 0.56 2.35
CA VAL A 93 -30.82 -0.15 1.93
C VAL A 93 -30.85 -1.62 2.38
N SER A 94 -29.70 -2.18 2.73
CA SER A 94 -29.59 -3.47 3.42
C SER A 94 -28.41 -3.42 4.39
N GLU A 95 -28.65 -3.81 5.64
CA GLU A 95 -27.68 -3.76 6.72
C GLU A 95 -27.41 -5.16 7.26
N ASN A 96 -26.14 -5.56 7.26
CA ASN A 96 -25.67 -6.78 7.93
C ASN A 96 -26.50 -8.04 7.61
N GLU A 97 -26.94 -8.14 6.36
CA GLU A 97 -27.79 -9.21 5.88
C GLU A 97 -26.97 -10.50 5.73
N LEU A 98 -27.47 -11.60 6.28
CA LEU A 98 -26.87 -12.93 6.07
C LEU A 98 -27.18 -13.39 4.64
N VAL A 99 -26.17 -13.40 3.77
CA VAL A 99 -26.34 -13.75 2.34
C VAL A 99 -25.74 -15.11 1.98
N GLY A 100 -25.10 -15.79 2.93
CA GLY A 100 -24.55 -17.12 2.71
C GLY A 100 -23.67 -17.62 3.86
N ALA A 101 -23.10 -18.80 3.67
CA ALA A 101 -22.09 -19.39 4.54
C ALA A 101 -20.72 -19.36 3.86
N CYS A 102 -19.65 -19.35 4.66
CA CYS A 102 -18.27 -19.42 4.18
C CYS A 102 -17.40 -20.30 5.08
N ASP A 103 -16.33 -20.86 4.53
CA ASP A 103 -15.27 -21.56 5.26
C ASP A 103 -13.96 -20.75 5.33
N ASP A 104 -13.94 -19.59 4.67
CA ASP A 104 -12.83 -18.66 4.59
C ASP A 104 -13.12 -17.33 5.31
N SER A 105 -12.15 -16.42 5.23
CA SER A 105 -12.30 -15.03 5.67
C SER A 105 -11.97 -14.07 4.56
N GLY A 106 -12.53 -12.87 4.62
CA GLY A 106 -12.16 -11.81 3.70
C GLY A 106 -13.17 -10.69 3.61
N THR A 107 -12.80 -9.72 2.80
CA THR A 107 -13.65 -8.58 2.47
C THR A 107 -13.88 -8.55 0.98
N THR A 108 -15.09 -8.20 0.56
CA THR A 108 -15.38 -7.84 -0.82
C THR A 108 -16.06 -6.48 -0.86
N LEU A 109 -15.47 -5.56 -1.60
CA LEU A 109 -16.04 -4.25 -1.88
C LEU A 109 -16.39 -4.20 -3.38
N ARG A 110 -17.65 -3.90 -3.72
CA ARG A 110 -18.09 -3.60 -5.09
C ARG A 110 -18.62 -2.19 -5.13
N VAL A 111 -18.17 -1.42 -6.11
CA VAL A 111 -18.47 0.01 -6.21
C VAL A 111 -18.93 0.33 -7.61
N TRP A 112 -20.17 0.79 -7.72
CA TRP A 112 -20.72 1.40 -8.91
C TRP A 112 -20.57 2.92 -8.76
N PRO A 113 -19.60 3.56 -9.44
CA PRO A 113 -19.35 4.97 -9.27
C PRO A 113 -20.49 5.81 -9.88
N ASP A 114 -20.77 6.98 -9.32
CA ASP A 114 -21.78 7.90 -9.83
C ASP A 114 -21.20 8.82 -10.93
N ALA A 115 -21.59 8.57 -12.18
CA ALA A 115 -21.18 9.37 -13.33
C ALA A 115 -21.72 10.81 -13.34
N SER A 116 -22.70 11.14 -12.48
CA SER A 116 -23.14 12.52 -12.29
C SER A 116 -22.19 13.34 -11.42
N LEU A 117 -21.39 12.67 -10.58
CA LEU A 117 -20.43 13.29 -9.66
C LEU A 117 -19.00 13.33 -10.22
N MET A 118 -18.69 12.45 -11.19
CA MET A 118 -17.34 12.24 -11.72
C MET A 118 -17.33 12.27 -13.25
N ARG A 119 -16.32 12.95 -13.82
CA ARG A 119 -16.12 12.98 -15.29
C ARG A 119 -15.63 11.61 -15.82
N GLU A 120 -14.74 10.97 -15.07
CA GLU A 120 -14.18 9.65 -15.38
C GLU A 120 -14.47 8.74 -14.18
N PRO A 121 -15.65 8.09 -14.15
CA PRO A 121 -16.13 7.37 -12.96
C PRO A 121 -15.35 6.07 -12.68
N LEU A 122 -14.82 5.44 -13.72
CA LEU A 122 -14.07 4.19 -13.62
C LEU A 122 -12.62 4.39 -14.05
N PRO A 123 -11.65 3.78 -13.32
CA PRO A 123 -10.27 3.78 -13.76
C PRO A 123 -10.11 2.93 -15.02
N SER A 124 -9.11 3.23 -15.82
CA SER A 124 -8.68 2.34 -16.89
C SER A 124 -7.96 1.12 -16.33
N ARG A 125 -7.96 0.02 -17.09
CA ARG A 125 -7.17 -1.18 -16.77
C ARG A 125 -5.67 -0.88 -16.67
N ALA A 126 -5.18 0.09 -17.45
CA ALA A 126 -3.79 0.50 -17.42
C ALA A 126 -3.42 1.18 -16.08
N GLU A 127 -4.29 2.06 -15.59
CA GLU A 127 -4.11 2.71 -14.28
C GLU A 127 -4.18 1.70 -13.13
N LEU A 128 -5.18 0.81 -13.14
CA LEU A 128 -5.26 -0.28 -12.17
C LEU A 128 -4.02 -1.16 -12.22
N SER A 129 -3.56 -1.52 -13.42
CA SER A 129 -2.35 -2.32 -13.59
C SER A 129 -1.13 -1.64 -12.99
N ALA A 130 -0.93 -0.35 -13.26
CA ALA A 130 0.20 0.40 -12.72
C ALA A 130 0.18 0.49 -11.18
N VAL A 131 -1.00 0.65 -10.57
CA VAL A 131 -1.14 0.66 -9.10
C VAL A 131 -0.88 -0.73 -8.50
N LEU A 132 -1.46 -1.78 -9.07
CA LEU A 132 -1.31 -3.15 -8.59
C LEU A 132 0.10 -3.68 -8.79
N GLU A 133 0.80 -3.23 -9.82
CA GLU A 133 2.20 -3.53 -10.04
C GLU A 133 3.09 -2.92 -8.95
N LYS A 134 2.80 -1.68 -8.50
CA LYS A 134 3.46 -1.10 -7.32
C LYS A 134 3.22 -1.94 -6.07
N VAL A 135 1.99 -2.40 -5.85
CA VAL A 135 1.67 -3.30 -4.74
C VAL A 135 2.46 -4.60 -4.86
N HIS A 136 2.57 -5.18 -6.06
CA HIS A 136 3.32 -6.41 -6.28
C HIS A 136 4.82 -6.27 -5.97
N TRP A 137 5.44 -5.12 -6.27
CA TRP A 137 6.83 -4.85 -5.90
C TRP A 137 7.01 -4.64 -4.39
N LEU A 138 6.15 -3.83 -3.77
CA LEU A 138 6.29 -3.48 -2.35
C LEU A 138 5.82 -4.59 -1.40
N CYS A 139 4.99 -5.51 -1.90
CA CYS A 139 4.41 -6.63 -1.15
C CYS A 139 4.69 -7.95 -1.88
N PRO A 140 5.95 -8.42 -1.97
CA PRO A 140 6.29 -9.60 -2.78
C PRO A 140 5.58 -10.90 -2.33
N ALA A 141 5.17 -10.97 -1.05
CA ALA A 141 4.41 -12.10 -0.52
C ALA A 141 2.89 -12.01 -0.81
N LEU A 142 2.38 -10.88 -1.29
CA LEU A 142 0.97 -10.71 -1.65
C LEU A 142 0.74 -11.20 -3.08
N ARG A 143 -0.18 -12.16 -3.25
CA ARG A 143 -0.69 -12.52 -4.56
C ARG A 143 -1.64 -11.42 -5.03
N VAL A 144 -1.29 -10.78 -6.15
CA VAL A 144 -2.09 -9.71 -6.75
C VAL A 144 -2.65 -10.18 -8.09
N GLU A 145 -3.94 -9.94 -8.32
CA GLU A 145 -4.65 -10.33 -9.55
C GLU A 145 -5.54 -9.18 -10.06
N LEU A 146 -5.56 -8.99 -11.38
CA LEU A 146 -6.46 -8.08 -12.09
C LEU A 146 -7.25 -8.87 -13.13
N ASP A 147 -8.57 -8.91 -13.01
CA ASP A 147 -9.49 -9.63 -13.93
C ASP A 147 -9.09 -11.10 -14.14
N GLY A 148 -8.74 -11.78 -13.06
CA GLY A 148 -8.29 -13.18 -13.09
C GLY A 148 -6.87 -13.39 -13.62
N ARG A 149 -6.18 -12.32 -14.01
CA ARG A 149 -4.77 -12.38 -14.42
C ARG A 149 -3.87 -12.02 -13.25
N ARG A 150 -3.07 -13.00 -12.84
CA ARG A 150 -2.08 -12.81 -11.78
C ARG A 150 -0.90 -11.97 -12.28
N PHE A 151 -0.47 -11.03 -11.45
CA PHE A 151 0.83 -10.37 -11.62
C PHE A 151 1.93 -11.40 -11.38
N SER A 152 2.67 -11.71 -12.44
CA SER A 152 3.74 -12.70 -12.47
C SER A 152 5.03 -12.08 -12.98
N GLY A 153 6.17 -12.60 -12.55
CA GLY A 153 7.49 -12.13 -12.94
C GLY A 153 8.37 -11.89 -11.71
N GLU A 154 9.45 -11.15 -11.92
CA GLU A 154 10.29 -10.71 -10.83
C GLU A 154 9.51 -9.74 -9.93
N ALA A 155 9.50 -10.02 -8.64
CA ALA A 155 8.79 -9.26 -7.61
C ALA A 155 9.78 -8.68 -6.60
N GLY A 156 9.28 -7.87 -5.67
CA GLY A 156 10.11 -7.28 -4.64
C GLY A 156 10.85 -6.03 -5.11
N LEU A 157 11.64 -5.46 -4.22
CA LEU A 157 12.28 -4.17 -4.42
C LEU A 157 13.38 -4.22 -5.50
N ALA A 158 14.06 -5.37 -5.65
CA ALA A 158 15.05 -5.54 -6.71
C ALA A 158 14.42 -5.47 -8.11
N ALA A 159 13.22 -6.04 -8.30
CA ALA A 159 12.50 -5.96 -9.56
C ALA A 159 12.15 -4.52 -9.94
N TRP A 160 11.88 -3.67 -8.94
CA TRP A 160 11.67 -2.25 -9.19
C TRP A 160 12.95 -1.59 -9.74
N ILE A 161 14.12 -1.84 -9.14
CA ILE A 161 15.41 -1.30 -9.61
C ILE A 161 15.65 -1.69 -11.07
N ARG A 162 15.47 -2.98 -11.41
CA ARG A 162 15.71 -3.50 -12.77
C ARG A 162 14.76 -2.97 -13.84
N ARG A 163 13.64 -2.35 -13.44
CA ARG A 163 12.66 -1.75 -14.36
C ARG A 163 12.89 -0.26 -14.60
N GLN A 164 13.86 0.35 -13.91
CA GLN A 164 14.18 1.75 -14.14
C GLN A 164 14.91 1.89 -15.49
N PRO A 165 14.57 2.90 -16.31
CA PRO A 165 15.19 3.09 -17.62
C PRO A 165 16.69 3.39 -17.54
N GLU A 166 17.16 3.88 -16.39
CA GLU A 166 18.56 4.19 -16.12
C GLU A 166 19.40 2.99 -15.65
N TRP A 167 18.78 1.82 -15.42
CA TRP A 167 19.51 0.63 -14.98
C TRP A 167 20.37 0.08 -16.13
N ASP A 168 21.68 0.05 -15.92
CA ASP A 168 22.71 -0.34 -16.88
C ASP A 168 23.14 -1.81 -16.77
N GLY A 169 22.42 -2.60 -15.97
CA GLY A 169 22.79 -3.99 -15.66
C GLY A 169 23.64 -4.14 -14.40
N SER A 170 23.95 -3.03 -13.71
CA SER A 170 24.70 -3.06 -12.45
C SER A 170 24.06 -3.98 -11.41
N PRO A 171 24.85 -4.62 -10.53
CA PRO A 171 24.34 -5.48 -9.47
C PRO A 171 23.31 -4.77 -8.59
N VAL A 172 22.20 -5.47 -8.32
CA VAL A 172 21.14 -4.98 -7.43
C VAL A 172 21.32 -5.64 -6.07
N GLU A 173 21.55 -4.83 -5.05
CA GLU A 173 21.62 -5.24 -3.65
C GLU A 173 20.27 -4.98 -2.96
N THR A 174 19.93 -5.82 -1.98
CA THR A 174 18.73 -5.65 -1.15
C THR A 174 19.02 -5.94 0.31
N LEU A 175 18.39 -5.19 1.21
CA LEU A 175 18.48 -5.39 2.66
C LEU A 175 17.09 -5.30 3.28
N GLU A 176 16.73 -6.28 4.12
CA GLU A 176 15.51 -6.24 4.92
C GLU A 176 15.87 -6.09 6.39
N LEU A 177 15.29 -5.08 7.04
CA LEU A 177 15.44 -4.77 8.45
C LEU A 177 14.08 -4.95 9.13
N VAL A 178 14.04 -5.70 10.22
CA VAL A 178 12.81 -5.94 11.00
C VAL A 178 13.12 -5.68 12.47
N ASP A 179 12.39 -4.74 13.08
CA ASP A 179 12.47 -4.46 14.51
C ASP A 179 11.06 -4.47 15.11
N GLY A 180 10.76 -5.53 15.85
CA GLY A 180 9.48 -5.70 16.53
C GLY A 180 9.25 -4.71 17.67
N ALA A 181 10.31 -4.23 18.33
CA ALA A 181 10.20 -3.24 19.41
C ALA A 181 9.88 -1.84 18.86
N ARG A 182 10.38 -1.52 17.65
CA ARG A 182 10.04 -0.29 16.93
C ARG A 182 8.73 -0.38 16.15
N GLY A 183 8.16 -1.58 16.01
CA GLY A 183 7.01 -1.80 15.12
C GLY A 183 7.33 -1.43 13.67
N ALA A 184 8.58 -1.66 13.24
CA ALA A 184 9.11 -1.21 11.96
C ALA A 184 9.63 -2.38 11.11
N ARG A 185 9.29 -2.36 9.83
CA ARG A 185 9.95 -3.17 8.79
C ARG A 185 10.43 -2.23 7.70
N VAL A 186 11.69 -2.36 7.30
CA VAL A 186 12.30 -1.55 6.25
C VAL A 186 12.88 -2.49 5.20
N GLY A 187 12.45 -2.34 3.96
CA GLY A 187 13.10 -2.95 2.80
C GLY A 187 13.87 -1.89 2.03
N LEU A 188 15.13 -2.20 1.73
CA LEU A 188 16.03 -1.37 0.92
C LEU A 188 16.40 -2.14 -0.34
N ALA A 189 16.48 -1.45 -1.47
CA ALA A 189 17.12 -1.95 -2.67
C ALA A 189 17.90 -0.84 -3.34
N TRP A 190 19.07 -1.17 -3.88
CA TRP A 190 19.85 -0.21 -4.64
C TRP A 190 20.70 -0.88 -5.72
N ALA A 191 21.06 -0.10 -6.73
CA ALA A 191 22.11 -0.43 -7.68
C ALA A 191 23.01 0.80 -7.85
N TRP A 192 24.31 0.57 -7.79
CA TRP A 192 25.31 1.60 -8.07
C TRP A 192 25.67 1.57 -9.55
N LEU A 193 25.33 2.63 -10.27
CA LEU A 193 25.52 2.75 -11.72
C LEU A 193 26.97 3.05 -12.09
N ASP A 194 27.41 2.52 -13.22
CA ASP A 194 28.75 2.74 -13.76
C ASP A 194 28.95 4.22 -14.13
N GLU A 195 27.97 4.80 -14.83
CA GLU A 195 27.98 6.20 -15.26
C GLU A 195 27.02 7.06 -14.43
N PRO A 196 27.40 8.30 -14.06
CA PRO A 196 26.51 9.21 -13.36
C PRO A 196 25.29 9.59 -14.21
N CYS A 197 24.10 9.43 -13.64
CA CYS A 197 22.86 9.90 -14.22
C CYS A 197 21.98 10.53 -13.12
N VAL A 198 20.92 11.25 -13.50
CA VAL A 198 19.90 11.61 -12.50
C VAL A 198 19.12 10.33 -12.20
N ALA A 199 19.67 9.52 -11.31
CA ALA A 199 19.16 8.19 -11.00
C ALA A 199 17.84 8.30 -10.23
N ARG A 200 16.86 7.53 -10.66
CA ARG A 200 15.56 7.49 -10.00
C ARG A 200 15.68 6.91 -8.59
N GLN A 201 15.18 7.69 -7.63
CA GLN A 201 15.05 7.32 -6.23
C GLN A 201 13.57 7.30 -5.86
N ALA A 202 13.14 6.28 -5.13
CA ALA A 202 11.77 6.18 -4.65
C ALA A 202 11.71 5.82 -3.18
N ALA A 203 10.71 6.34 -2.49
CA ALA A 203 10.52 6.07 -1.09
C ALA A 203 9.05 5.91 -0.76
N PHE A 204 8.75 4.89 0.03
CA PHE A 204 7.39 4.55 0.42
C PHE A 204 7.30 4.35 1.93
N VAL A 205 6.25 4.89 2.53
CA VAL A 205 5.86 4.61 3.92
C VAL A 205 4.44 4.07 3.90
N ASN A 206 4.24 2.84 4.37
CA ASN A 206 2.95 2.15 4.36
C ASN A 206 2.29 2.15 2.97
N LEU A 207 3.07 1.84 1.93
CA LEU A 207 2.70 1.84 0.49
C LEU A 207 2.35 3.21 -0.12
N ARG A 208 2.39 4.29 0.67
CA ARG A 208 2.26 5.65 0.18
C ARG A 208 3.63 6.18 -0.22
N GLU A 209 3.70 6.86 -1.36
CA GLU A 209 4.91 7.56 -1.78
C GLU A 209 5.20 8.72 -0.80
N THR A 210 6.39 8.68 -0.21
CA THR A 210 6.90 9.65 0.76
C THR A 210 8.35 9.93 0.35
N PRO A 211 8.56 10.81 -0.64
CA PRO A 211 9.83 10.92 -1.37
C PRO A 211 10.98 11.48 -0.54
N ARG A 212 10.72 12.10 0.62
CA ARG A 212 11.70 12.82 1.42
C ARG A 212 11.65 12.44 2.90
N GLY A 213 12.69 12.79 3.63
CA GLY A 213 12.75 12.66 5.09
C GLY A 213 13.63 11.52 5.56
N SER A 214 13.49 11.16 6.84
CA SER A 214 14.49 10.41 7.60
C SER A 214 14.91 9.07 6.98
N HIS A 215 14.02 8.38 6.29
CA HIS A 215 14.31 7.08 5.64
C HIS A 215 15.09 7.22 4.33
N MET A 216 14.75 8.18 3.47
CA MET A 216 15.44 8.40 2.20
C MET A 216 16.80 9.05 2.42
N ASP A 217 16.88 10.05 3.31
CA ASP A 217 18.15 10.71 3.61
C ASP A 217 19.14 9.71 4.23
N ALA A 218 18.71 8.89 5.19
CA ALA A 218 19.54 7.84 5.79
C ALA A 218 20.02 6.78 4.78
N LEU A 219 19.18 6.38 3.81
CA LEU A 219 19.60 5.46 2.75
C LEU A 219 20.73 6.07 1.93
N LEU A 220 20.58 7.32 1.50
CA LEU A 220 21.56 8.00 0.66
C LEU A 220 22.86 8.29 1.41
N GLU A 221 22.78 8.67 2.69
CA GLU A 221 23.93 8.90 3.57
C GLU A 221 24.69 7.60 3.85
N GLY A 222 23.97 6.52 4.22
CA GLY A 222 24.56 5.21 4.45
C GLY A 222 25.22 4.64 3.21
N LEU A 223 24.58 4.75 2.03
CA LEU A 223 25.21 4.32 0.77
C LEU A 223 26.41 5.20 0.40
N ALA A 224 26.35 6.51 0.63
CA ALA A 224 27.50 7.39 0.39
C ALA A 224 28.70 6.97 1.25
N ALA A 225 28.48 6.67 2.53
CA ALA A 225 29.50 6.18 3.45
C ALA A 225 30.05 4.80 2.99
N ARG A 226 29.16 3.86 2.68
CA ARG A 226 29.50 2.50 2.20
C ARG A 226 30.41 2.51 0.98
N TYR A 227 30.13 3.39 0.00
CA TYR A 227 30.92 3.51 -1.23
C TYR A 227 32.06 4.55 -1.14
N GLY A 228 32.24 5.21 0.00
CA GLY A 228 33.31 6.19 0.21
C GLY A 228 33.19 7.45 -0.65
N VAL A 229 31.97 7.94 -0.89
CA VAL A 229 31.69 9.14 -1.71
C VAL A 229 30.94 10.22 -0.93
N SER A 230 30.74 11.38 -1.55
CA SER A 230 29.81 12.39 -1.01
C SER A 230 28.34 12.00 -1.24
N PRO A 231 27.41 12.42 -0.37
CA PRO A 231 25.97 12.22 -0.59
C PRO A 231 25.46 12.80 -1.92
N ALA A 232 26.05 13.90 -2.38
CA ALA A 232 25.75 14.49 -3.68
C ALA A 232 26.14 13.58 -4.86
N MET A 233 27.23 12.82 -4.72
CA MET A 233 27.64 11.82 -5.72
C MET A 233 26.73 10.59 -5.66
N ALA A 234 26.42 10.08 -4.47
CA ALA A 234 25.51 8.95 -4.30
C ALA A 234 24.16 9.24 -4.99
N ARG A 235 23.59 10.44 -4.76
CA ARG A 235 22.35 10.90 -5.43
C ARG A 235 22.39 10.88 -6.96
N ARG A 236 23.57 10.93 -7.58
CA ARG A 236 23.78 10.92 -9.05
C ARG A 236 24.22 9.57 -9.59
N ARG A 237 24.40 8.56 -8.74
CA ARG A 237 24.92 7.25 -9.16
C ARG A 237 24.11 6.09 -8.62
N VAL A 238 23.14 6.33 -7.75
CA VAL A 238 22.38 5.27 -7.12
C VAL A 238 20.92 5.27 -7.58
N LEU A 239 20.52 4.17 -8.22
CA LEU A 239 19.12 3.78 -8.25
C LEU A 239 18.80 3.23 -6.88
N ALA A 240 17.80 3.77 -6.21
CA ALA A 240 17.52 3.37 -4.84
C ALA A 240 16.03 3.39 -4.53
N LEU A 241 15.59 2.41 -3.75
CA LEU A 241 14.26 2.35 -3.20
C LEU A 241 14.33 2.02 -1.71
N VAL A 242 13.59 2.77 -0.91
CA VAL A 242 13.29 2.42 0.49
C VAL A 242 11.79 2.27 0.68
N SER A 243 11.38 1.12 1.20
CA SER A 243 10.00 0.82 1.60
C SER A 243 9.96 0.63 3.11
N VAL A 244 9.13 1.42 3.78
CA VAL A 244 9.00 1.43 5.22
C VAL A 244 7.58 1.02 5.58
N VAL A 245 7.43 0.09 6.51
CA VAL A 245 6.18 -0.24 7.17
C VAL A 245 6.30 0.16 8.62
N LEU A 246 5.41 1.04 9.07
CA LEU A 246 5.39 1.60 10.42
C LEU A 246 3.98 1.57 10.99
N GLU A 247 3.89 1.25 12.28
CA GLU A 247 2.67 1.39 13.07
C GLU A 247 2.29 2.88 13.24
N GLU A 248 3.25 3.74 13.58
CA GLU A 248 3.02 5.17 13.83
C GLU A 248 3.98 6.07 13.05
N PRO A 249 3.77 6.27 11.73
CA PRO A 249 4.59 7.20 10.97
C PRO A 249 4.28 8.65 11.35
N ARG A 250 5.34 9.43 11.61
CA ARG A 250 5.25 10.87 11.87
C ARG A 250 5.73 11.64 10.64
N TYR A 251 4.95 12.62 10.19
CA TYR A 251 5.25 13.41 8.99
C TYR A 251 5.39 14.89 9.31
N ASP A 252 6.24 15.59 8.57
CA ASP A 252 6.47 17.04 8.73
C ASP A 252 5.44 17.90 7.99
N SER A 253 4.58 17.29 7.18
CA SER A 253 3.54 17.98 6.43
C SER A 253 2.22 17.20 6.38
N PRO A 254 1.07 17.90 6.21
CA PRO A 254 -0.21 17.25 5.94
C PRO A 254 -0.21 16.42 4.65
N THR A 255 0.61 16.78 3.67
CA THR A 255 0.76 16.04 2.40
C THR A 255 1.52 14.72 2.57
N ARG A 256 2.24 14.55 3.69
CA ARG A 256 3.00 13.33 4.04
C ARG A 256 4.10 13.00 3.04
N GLU A 257 4.67 14.03 2.45
CA GLU A 257 5.81 13.90 1.53
C GLU A 257 7.14 13.73 2.27
N VAL A 258 7.18 14.11 3.55
CA VAL A 258 8.39 14.10 4.39
C VAL A 258 8.13 13.28 5.64
N LEU A 259 8.84 12.16 5.83
CA LEU A 259 8.85 11.41 7.08
C LEU A 259 9.78 12.08 8.10
N ALA A 260 9.28 12.30 9.31
CA ALA A 260 9.97 12.95 10.43
C ALA A 260 10.20 11.96 11.59
N GLN A 261 11.06 10.96 11.35
CA GLN A 261 11.44 9.94 12.34
C GLN A 261 12.96 9.71 12.32
N PRO A 262 13.75 10.62 12.90
CA PRO A 262 15.21 10.53 12.88
C PRO A 262 15.73 9.24 13.54
N GLU A 263 15.03 8.70 14.53
CA GLU A 263 15.38 7.43 15.17
C GLU A 263 15.30 6.21 14.24
N LEU A 264 14.44 6.29 13.22
CA LEU A 264 14.37 5.30 12.14
C LEU A 264 15.52 5.50 11.16
N GLY A 265 15.79 6.76 10.79
CA GLY A 265 16.89 7.11 9.90
C GLY A 265 18.24 6.62 10.43
N ALA A 266 18.56 6.93 11.69
CA ALA A 266 19.80 6.48 12.33
C ALA A 266 19.96 4.95 12.34
N TRP A 267 18.85 4.21 12.47
CA TRP A 267 18.87 2.75 12.41
C TRP A 267 19.12 2.22 10.99
N ILE A 268 18.51 2.84 9.97
CA ILE A 268 18.74 2.51 8.56
C ILE A 268 20.20 2.78 8.20
N GLU A 269 20.72 3.96 8.51
CA GLU A 269 22.09 4.37 8.20
C GLU A 269 23.12 3.44 8.84
N ALA A 270 22.95 3.10 10.12
CA ALA A 270 23.85 2.18 10.84
C ALA A 270 23.81 0.73 10.32
N SER A 271 22.86 0.39 9.45
CA SER A 271 22.69 -0.96 8.90
C SER A 271 23.28 -1.14 7.50
N LEU A 272 23.81 -0.08 6.87
CA LEU A 272 24.38 -0.06 5.51
C LEU A 272 25.91 -0.13 5.51
#